data_AF-A0A656JW44-F1
#
_entry.id   AF-A0A656JW44-F1
#
_cell.length_a   1.000
_cell.length_b   1.000
_cell.length_c   1.000
_cell.angle_alpha   90.00
_cell.angle_beta   90.00
_cell.angle_gamma   90.00
#
_symmetry.space_group_name_H-M   'P 1'
#
loop_
_entity.id
_entity.type
_entity.pdbx_description
1 polymer ?
#
loop_
_entity_poly.entity_id
_entity_poly.type
_entity_poly.pdbx_seq_one_letter_code
_entity_poly.pdbx_strand_id
1 'polypeptide(L)'
;QRVALARALVIEPPVLLLDEPLSNLDANLREEMQFEIRRIQNEVGITTLMVTHDQAEALSISDRVVVMQAGRITQIDEPYTLYEHPRTRFISGFVGKANMVQGDLDSSGTPQIRQLPGDGALTLSLRPEKIDLVAPGCGRLSGRITTRYFLGS
;
A
#
# COMPACT_ATOMS: atom_id res chain seq x y z
N GLN A 1 -15.42 18.92 9.90
CA GLN A 1 -14.12 18.24 10.11
C GLN A 1 -12.99 19.20 10.49
N ARG A 2 -12.68 20.24 9.69
CA ARG A 2 -11.67 21.27 10.04
C ARG A 2 -11.85 21.86 11.45
N VAL A 3 -13.10 22.14 11.86
CA VAL A 3 -13.43 22.62 13.21
C VAL A 3 -13.08 21.60 14.30
N ALA A 4 -13.24 20.30 14.05
CA ALA A 4 -12.92 19.25 15.02
C ALA A 4 -11.40 19.08 15.20
N LEU A 5 -10.65 19.12 14.09
CA LEU A 5 -9.18 19.10 14.13
C LEU A 5 -8.64 20.34 14.84
N ALA A 6 -9.13 21.54 14.49
CA ALA A 6 -8.73 22.78 15.15
C ALA A 6 -9.03 22.74 16.66
N ARG A 7 -10.21 22.25 17.05
CA ARG A 7 -10.57 22.08 18.48
C ARG A 7 -9.64 21.10 19.20
N ALA A 8 -9.21 20.02 18.54
CA ALA A 8 -8.27 19.07 19.11
C ALA A 8 -6.85 19.65 19.24
N LEU A 9 -6.46 20.56 18.34
CA LEU A 9 -5.13 21.18 18.36
C LEU A 9 -5.00 22.36 19.31
N VAL A 10 -6.09 23.11 19.56
CA VAL A 10 -6.10 24.28 20.47
C VAL A 10 -5.64 23.95 21.89
N ILE A 11 -5.83 22.70 22.33
CA ILE A 11 -5.42 22.25 23.66
C ILE A 11 -3.95 21.78 23.72
N GLU A 12 -3.20 21.91 22.63
CA GLU A 12 -1.79 21.52 22.48
C GLU A 12 -1.49 20.12 23.07
N PRO A 13 -2.21 19.06 22.65
CA PRO A 13 -2.03 17.77 23.28
C PRO A 13 -0.67 17.17 22.91
N PRO A 14 -0.09 16.30 23.76
CA PRO A 14 1.15 15.61 23.41
C PRO A 14 0.94 14.58 22.29
N VAL A 15 -0.29 14.07 22.12
CA VAL A 15 -0.66 13.06 21.13
C VAL A 15 -2.03 13.38 20.52
N LEU A 16 -2.14 13.29 19.20
CA LEU A 16 -3.39 13.40 18.44
C LEU A 16 -3.81 12.03 17.93
N LEU A 17 -5.04 11.60 18.25
CA LEU A 17 -5.63 10.36 17.75
C LEU A 17 -6.74 10.68 16.76
N LEU A 18 -6.65 10.12 15.55
CA LEU A 18 -7.62 10.31 14.48
C LEU A 18 -8.18 8.96 14.05
N ASP A 19 -9.46 8.72 14.28
CA ASP A 19 -10.14 7.49 13.87
C ASP A 19 -10.97 7.73 12.60
N GLU A 20 -10.52 7.14 11.49
CA GLU A 20 -11.05 7.32 10.13
C GLU A 20 -11.39 8.78 9.77
N PRO A 21 -10.43 9.72 9.88
CA PRO A 21 -10.73 11.14 9.80
C PRO A 21 -11.17 11.63 8.41
N LEU A 22 -11.15 10.78 7.39
CA LEU A 22 -11.38 11.16 5.98
C LEU A 22 -12.39 10.27 5.24
N SER A 23 -12.96 9.26 5.92
CA SER A 23 -13.80 8.22 5.29
C SER A 23 -15.08 8.75 4.64
N ASN A 24 -15.62 9.87 5.12
CA ASN A 24 -16.86 10.48 4.64
C ASN A 24 -16.68 11.58 3.58
N LEU A 25 -15.47 11.76 3.05
CA LEU A 25 -15.17 12.79 2.05
C LEU A 25 -15.11 12.21 0.63
N ASP A 26 -15.44 13.03 -0.38
CA ASP A 26 -15.19 12.69 -1.78
C ASP A 26 -13.68 12.67 -2.08
N ALA A 27 -13.28 12.07 -3.20
CA ALA A 27 -11.87 11.82 -3.51
C ALA A 27 -11.01 13.10 -3.56
N ASN A 28 -11.50 14.18 -4.17
CA ASN A 28 -10.73 15.41 -4.33
C ASN A 28 -10.56 16.13 -2.99
N LEU A 29 -11.65 16.27 -2.24
CA LEU A 29 -11.62 16.91 -0.93
C LEU A 29 -10.82 16.07 0.08
N ARG A 30 -10.90 14.75 -0.01
CA ARG A 30 -10.09 13.82 0.79
C ARG A 30 -8.61 14.06 0.56
N GLU A 31 -8.17 14.11 -0.68
CA GLU A 31 -6.77 14.36 -1.04
C GLU A 31 -6.30 15.73 -0.51
N GLU A 32 -7.08 16.80 -0.71
CA GLU A 32 -6.78 18.13 -0.15
C GLU A 32 -6.62 18.08 1.38
N MET A 33 -7.54 17.39 2.06
CA MET A 33 -7.54 17.28 3.51
C MET A 33 -6.38 16.42 4.04
N GLN A 34 -5.91 15.41 3.30
CA GLN A 34 -4.70 14.65 3.66
C GLN A 34 -3.49 15.56 3.73
N PHE A 35 -3.29 16.40 2.69
CA PHE A 35 -2.19 17.35 2.65
C PHE A 35 -2.27 18.37 3.79
N GLU A 36 -3.45 18.90 4.08
CA GLU A 36 -3.64 19.85 5.17
C GLU A 36 -3.37 19.22 6.55
N ILE A 37 -3.83 17.99 6.80
CA ILE A 37 -3.54 17.28 8.06
C ILE A 37 -2.03 17.09 8.24
N ARG A 38 -1.33 16.62 7.20
CA ARG A 38 0.13 16.43 7.22
C ARG A 38 0.86 17.76 7.44
N ARG A 39 0.43 18.82 6.77
CA ARG A 39 1.01 20.18 6.92
C ARG A 39 0.86 20.67 8.36
N ILE A 40 -0.35 20.64 8.90
CA ILE A 40 -0.65 21.09 10.26
C ILE A 40 0.11 20.24 11.29
N GLN A 41 0.13 18.92 11.13
CA GLN A 41 0.85 18.03 12.04
C GLN A 41 2.36 18.34 12.04
N ASN A 42 2.96 18.58 10.89
CA ASN A 42 4.37 18.97 10.77
C ASN A 42 4.66 20.36 11.38
N GLU A 43 3.77 21.33 11.16
CA GLU A 43 3.90 22.69 11.71
C GLU A 43 3.81 22.71 13.24
N VAL A 44 2.92 21.90 13.82
CA VAL A 44 2.72 21.82 15.27
C VAL A 44 3.72 20.87 15.93
N GLY A 45 4.26 19.89 15.19
CA GLY A 45 5.21 18.90 15.72
C GLY A 45 4.56 17.87 16.66
N ILE A 46 3.24 17.69 16.55
CA ILE A 46 2.49 16.79 17.42
C ILE A 46 2.59 15.33 16.96
N THR A 47 2.77 14.41 17.91
CA THR A 47 2.72 12.97 17.61
C THR A 47 1.29 12.59 17.24
N THR A 48 1.09 12.07 16.02
CA THR A 48 -0.25 11.74 15.52
C THR A 48 -0.36 10.26 15.20
N LEU A 49 -1.43 9.62 15.68
CA LEU A 49 -1.82 8.27 15.29
C LEU A 49 -3.14 8.36 14.52
N MET A 50 -3.12 7.86 13.29
CA MET A 50 -4.30 7.81 12.43
C MET A 50 -4.67 6.36 12.14
N VAL A 51 -5.95 6.06 12.26
CA VAL A 51 -6.55 4.79 11.81
C VAL A 51 -7.31 5.08 10.52
N THR A 52 -7.04 4.28 9.49
CA THR A 52 -7.75 4.34 8.20
C THR A 52 -7.84 2.95 7.59
N HIS A 53 -8.87 2.73 6.78
CA HIS A 53 -8.99 1.56 5.92
C HIS A 53 -8.46 1.83 4.50
N ASP A 54 -8.11 3.08 4.16
CA ASP A 54 -7.57 3.45 2.87
C ASP A 54 -6.03 3.33 2.86
N GLN A 55 -5.52 2.52 1.94
CA GLN A 55 -4.10 2.22 1.83
C GLN A 55 -3.31 3.41 1.28
N ALA A 56 -3.88 4.14 0.32
CA ALA A 56 -3.23 5.28 -0.29
C ALA A 56 -3.06 6.40 0.75
N GLU A 57 -4.07 6.61 1.61
CA GLU A 57 -3.96 7.50 2.76
C GLU A 57 -2.80 7.10 3.68
N ALA A 58 -2.80 5.85 4.13
CA ALA A 58 -1.77 5.36 5.06
C ALA A 58 -0.36 5.52 4.49
N LEU A 59 -0.16 5.22 3.21
CA LEU A 59 1.15 5.30 2.56
C LEU A 59 1.60 6.74 2.26
N SER A 60 0.68 7.69 2.08
CA SER A 60 1.02 9.04 1.60
C SER A 60 1.35 10.02 2.72
N ILE A 61 0.68 9.92 3.87
CA ILE A 61 0.81 10.91 4.96
C ILE A 61 1.46 10.38 6.23
N SER A 62 1.87 9.10 6.27
CA SER A 62 2.43 8.49 7.48
C SER A 62 3.93 8.33 7.39
N ASP A 63 4.64 8.62 8.48
CA ASP A 63 6.07 8.28 8.59
C ASP A 63 6.27 6.77 8.73
N ARG A 64 5.34 6.10 9.41
CA ARG A 64 5.32 4.65 9.61
C ARG A 64 3.89 4.15 9.53
N VAL A 65 3.73 2.95 8.97
CA VAL A 65 2.44 2.28 8.81
C VAL A 65 2.45 1.00 9.64
N VAL A 66 1.41 0.84 10.46
CA VAL A 66 1.16 -0.37 11.24
C VAL A 66 0.05 -1.15 10.56
N VAL A 67 0.37 -2.31 9.99
CA VAL A 67 -0.63 -3.20 9.40
C VAL A 67 -1.06 -4.22 10.45
N MET A 68 -2.36 -4.34 10.66
CA MET A 68 -2.94 -5.29 11.60
C MET A 68 -3.82 -6.33 10.88
N GLN A 69 -3.79 -7.56 11.37
CA GLN A 69 -4.65 -8.66 10.91
C GLN A 69 -5.11 -9.47 12.12
N ALA A 70 -6.42 -9.71 12.22
CA ALA A 70 -7.03 -10.51 13.30
C ALA A 70 -6.59 -10.04 14.72
N GLY A 71 -6.55 -8.73 14.93
CA GLY A 71 -6.15 -8.13 16.21
C GLY A 71 -4.65 -8.20 16.53
N ARG A 72 -3.81 -8.62 15.59
CA ARG A 72 -2.35 -8.68 15.75
C ARG A 72 -1.65 -7.78 14.76
N ILE A 73 -0.53 -7.20 15.17
CA ILE A 73 0.35 -6.45 14.27
C ILE A 73 1.09 -7.43 13.37
N THR A 74 0.96 -7.26 12.06
CA THR A 74 1.61 -8.10 11.05
C THR A 74 2.95 -7.50 10.63
N GLN A 75 3.01 -6.18 10.44
CA GLN A 75 4.25 -5.44 10.13
C GLN A 75 4.10 -3.98 10.56
N ILE A 76 5.22 -3.39 10.95
CA ILE A 76 5.37 -1.96 11.16
C ILE A 76 6.58 -1.53 10.35
N ASP A 77 6.40 -0.62 9.40
CA ASP A 77 7.48 -0.18 8.54
C ASP A 77 7.22 1.22 7.98
N GLU A 78 8.24 1.79 7.34
CA GLU A 78 8.07 2.97 6.49
C GLU A 78 7.19 2.61 5.28
N PRO A 79 6.40 3.56 4.73
CA PRO A 79 5.51 3.29 3.60
C PRO A 79 6.19 2.61 2.41
N TYR A 80 7.38 3.08 2.04
CA TYR A 80 8.15 2.53 0.92
C TYR A 80 8.56 1.08 1.18
N THR A 81 9.11 0.79 2.35
CA THR A 81 9.54 -0.56 2.73
C THR A 81 8.35 -1.51 2.86
N LEU A 82 7.23 -1.05 3.43
CA LEU A 82 6.00 -1.83 3.51
C LEU A 82 5.48 -2.22 2.13
N TYR A 83 5.60 -1.31 1.15
CA TYR A 83 5.22 -1.53 -0.23
C TYR A 83 6.22 -2.44 -0.97
N GLU A 84 7.51 -2.11 -1.01
CA GLU A 84 8.48 -2.87 -1.82
C GLU A 84 8.89 -4.20 -1.16
N HIS A 85 8.81 -4.30 0.17
CA HIS A 85 9.29 -5.45 0.95
C HIS A 85 8.24 -5.95 1.96
N PRO A 86 7.07 -6.44 1.49
CA PRO A 86 6.06 -7.00 2.37
C PRO A 86 6.55 -8.30 3.02
N ARG A 87 6.45 -8.41 4.35
CA ARG A 87 6.93 -9.59 5.10
C ARG A 87 5.98 -10.79 5.06
N THR A 88 4.74 -10.59 4.65
CA THR A 88 3.73 -11.65 4.58
C THR A 88 2.93 -11.58 3.30
N ARG A 89 2.38 -12.74 2.88
CA ARG A 89 1.45 -12.82 1.75
C ARG A 89 0.24 -11.89 1.92
N PHE A 90 -0.24 -11.77 3.16
CA PHE A 90 -1.33 -10.86 3.49
C PHE A 90 -0.96 -9.42 3.15
N ILE A 91 0.16 -8.91 3.66
CA ILE A 91 0.59 -7.53 3.40
C ILE A 91 0.83 -7.32 1.91
N SER A 92 1.42 -8.30 1.24
CA SER A 92 1.67 -8.16 -0.19
C SER A 92 0.40 -8.04 -1.03
N GLY A 93 -0.73 -8.63 -0.61
CA GLY A 93 -2.03 -8.46 -1.26
C GLY A 93 -2.88 -7.33 -0.67
N PHE A 94 -2.55 -6.89 0.55
CA PHE A 94 -3.26 -5.85 1.28
C PHE A 94 -2.71 -4.46 0.99
N VAL A 95 -1.44 -4.30 0.60
CA VAL A 95 -0.82 -2.99 0.36
C VAL A 95 -0.58 -2.80 -1.14
N GLY A 96 -1.52 -2.09 -1.77
CA GLY A 96 -1.55 -1.87 -3.21
C GLY A 96 -2.06 -3.06 -4.01
N LYS A 97 -1.96 -2.97 -5.33
CA LYS A 97 -2.30 -4.08 -6.24
C LYS A 97 -1.09 -4.99 -6.39
N ALA A 98 -1.31 -6.30 -6.26
CA ALA A 98 -0.28 -7.30 -6.53
C ALA A 98 -0.90 -8.54 -7.17
N ASN A 99 -0.20 -9.09 -8.15
CA ASN A 99 -0.53 -10.38 -8.74
C ASN A 99 0.23 -11.47 -8.00
N MET A 100 -0.48 -12.47 -7.49
CA MET A 100 0.12 -13.64 -6.87
C MET A 100 0.22 -14.75 -7.91
N VAL A 101 1.42 -15.19 -8.23
CA VAL A 101 1.67 -16.26 -9.21
C VAL A 101 2.49 -17.38 -8.59
N GLN A 102 2.26 -18.60 -9.05
CA GLN A 102 3.04 -19.75 -8.60
C GLN A 102 4.44 -19.71 -9.21
N GLY A 103 5.45 -20.04 -8.42
CA GLY A 103 6.84 -20.03 -8.82
C GLY A 103 7.64 -21.22 -8.27
N ASP A 104 8.80 -21.41 -8.84
CA ASP A 104 9.81 -22.39 -8.42
C ASP A 104 11.17 -21.72 -8.30
N LEU A 105 12.13 -22.45 -7.75
CA LEU A 105 13.54 -22.10 -7.87
C LEU A 105 14.07 -22.72 -9.16
N ASP A 106 14.85 -21.96 -9.92
CA ASP A 106 15.64 -22.52 -11.01
C ASP A 106 16.83 -23.34 -10.46
N SER A 107 17.63 -23.92 -11.36
CA SER A 107 18.82 -24.70 -10.98
C SER A 107 19.89 -23.90 -10.22
N SER A 108 19.84 -22.56 -10.26
CA SER A 108 20.73 -21.66 -9.53
C SER A 108 20.15 -21.20 -8.18
N GLY A 109 18.91 -21.59 -7.85
CA GLY A 109 18.21 -21.11 -6.66
C GLY A 109 17.57 -19.73 -6.84
N THR A 110 17.40 -19.26 -8.08
CA THR A 110 16.73 -17.99 -8.37
C THR A 110 15.22 -18.22 -8.51
N PRO A 111 14.37 -17.42 -7.85
CA PRO A 111 12.92 -17.52 -8.03
C PRO A 111 12.51 -17.23 -9.48
N GLN A 112 11.76 -18.15 -10.07
CA GLN A 112 11.18 -18.03 -11.41
C GLN A 112 9.69 -18.37 -11.38
N ILE A 113 8.93 -17.76 -12.29
CA ILE A 113 7.51 -18.05 -12.42
C ILE A 113 7.36 -19.42 -13.07
N ARG A 114 6.48 -20.25 -12.52
CA ARG A 114 6.23 -21.58 -13.05
C ARG A 114 5.42 -21.49 -14.34
N GLN A 115 5.81 -22.27 -15.35
CA GLN A 115 5.10 -22.38 -16.63
C GLN A 115 4.16 -23.59 -16.72
N LEU A 116 4.31 -24.58 -15.83
CA LEU A 116 3.46 -25.77 -15.77
C LEU A 116 2.28 -25.57 -14.80
N PRO A 117 1.11 -26.16 -15.06
CA PRO A 117 -0.01 -26.12 -14.13
C PRO A 117 0.31 -26.88 -12.82
N GLY A 118 -0.19 -26.37 -11.69
CA GLY A 118 0.00 -26.96 -10.35
C GLY A 118 0.70 -26.02 -9.35
N ASP A 119 0.70 -26.39 -8.07
CA ASP A 119 1.16 -25.54 -6.96
C ASP A 119 2.68 -25.45 -6.86
N GLY A 120 3.19 -24.22 -6.94
CA GLY A 120 4.61 -23.84 -6.87
C GLY A 120 5.25 -24.20 -5.55
N ALA A 121 6.57 -24.39 -5.54
CA ALA A 121 7.31 -24.35 -4.28
C ALA A 121 7.25 -22.96 -3.62
N LEU A 122 7.00 -21.91 -4.43
CA LEU A 122 6.94 -20.52 -4.02
C LEU A 122 5.66 -19.85 -4.52
N THR A 123 5.22 -18.82 -3.82
CA THR A 123 4.28 -17.81 -4.34
C THR A 123 5.04 -16.51 -4.57
N LEU A 124 5.06 -16.05 -5.82
CA LEU A 124 5.69 -14.79 -6.22
C LEU A 124 4.65 -13.69 -6.26
N SER A 125 5.03 -12.52 -5.77
CA SER A 125 4.21 -11.31 -5.82
C SER A 125 4.76 -10.38 -6.89
N LEU A 126 3.90 -9.99 -7.84
CA LEU A 126 4.25 -9.12 -8.96
C LEU A 126 3.37 -7.88 -8.93
N ARG A 127 3.98 -6.74 -8.64
CA ARG A 127 3.31 -5.45 -8.70
C ARG A 127 3.08 -5.04 -10.16
N PRO A 128 1.85 -4.65 -10.57
CA PRO A 128 1.54 -4.36 -11.97
C PRO A 128 2.47 -3.34 -12.64
N GLU A 129 2.90 -2.32 -11.91
CA GLU A 129 3.80 -1.27 -12.37
C GLU A 129 5.25 -1.73 -12.57
N LYS A 130 5.59 -2.94 -12.13
CA LYS A 130 6.90 -3.59 -12.36
C LYS A 130 6.86 -4.57 -13.54
N ILE A 131 5.74 -4.63 -14.28
CA ILE A 131 5.54 -5.53 -15.42
C ILE A 131 5.63 -4.73 -16.70
N ASP A 132 6.70 -4.96 -17.47
CA ASP A 132 6.86 -4.40 -18.80
C ASP A 132 6.26 -5.33 -19.86
N LEU A 133 5.49 -4.74 -20.78
CA LEU A 133 5.03 -5.42 -21.98
C LEU A 133 6.05 -5.25 -23.09
N VAL A 134 6.57 -6.36 -23.60
CA VAL A 134 7.57 -6.40 -24.67
C VAL A 134 7.05 -7.15 -25.90
N ALA A 135 7.78 -7.07 -27.01
CA ALA A 135 7.46 -7.83 -28.20
C ALA A 135 7.39 -9.35 -27.92
N PRO A 136 6.50 -10.10 -28.61
CA PRO A 136 6.39 -11.54 -28.43
C PRO A 136 7.73 -12.25 -28.58
N GLY A 137 8.05 -13.15 -27.65
CA GLY A 137 9.33 -13.89 -27.62
C GLY A 137 10.48 -13.18 -26.92
N CYS A 138 10.35 -11.90 -26.56
CA CYS A 138 11.39 -11.14 -25.85
C CYS A 138 11.19 -11.09 -24.32
N GLY A 139 10.05 -11.57 -23.82
CA GLY A 139 9.68 -11.51 -22.39
C GLY A 139 9.98 -12.78 -21.61
N ARG A 140 10.01 -12.68 -20.28
CA ARG A 140 10.13 -13.83 -19.36
C ARG A 140 8.87 -14.69 -19.30
N LEU A 141 7.73 -14.10 -19.61
CA LEU A 141 6.42 -14.74 -19.64
C LEU A 141 5.73 -14.44 -20.96
N SER A 142 4.99 -15.42 -21.45
CA SER A 142 4.06 -15.25 -22.56
C SER A 142 2.65 -15.05 -22.03
N GLY A 143 1.93 -14.11 -22.61
CA GLY A 143 0.54 -13.82 -22.25
C GLY A 143 -0.20 -13.18 -23.41
N ARG A 144 -1.54 -13.24 -23.37
CA ARG A 144 -2.41 -12.56 -24.33
C ARG A 144 -3.18 -11.48 -23.60
N ILE A 145 -3.16 -10.26 -24.14
CA ILE A 145 -4.01 -9.17 -23.65
C ILE A 145 -5.48 -9.55 -23.95
N THR A 146 -6.26 -9.74 -22.90
CA THR A 146 -7.70 -10.02 -23.00
C THR A 146 -8.53 -8.74 -22.96
N THR A 147 -8.14 -7.78 -22.12
CA THR A 147 -8.85 -6.52 -21.95
C THR A 147 -7.88 -5.41 -21.52
N ARG A 148 -8.18 -4.18 -21.92
CA ARG A 148 -7.45 -2.98 -21.52
C ARG A 148 -8.43 -1.94 -21.02
N TYR A 149 -8.15 -1.38 -19.85
CA TYR A 149 -8.89 -0.28 -19.26
C TYR A 149 -7.97 0.93 -19.13
N PHE A 150 -8.49 2.12 -19.39
CA PHE A 150 -7.80 3.38 -19.09
C PHE A 150 -8.22 3.84 -17.70
N LEU A 151 -7.26 4.03 -16.78
CA LEU A 151 -7.51 4.31 -15.36
C LEU A 151 -7.15 5.76 -14.95
N GLY A 152 -6.85 6.63 -15.90
CA GLY A 152 -6.17 7.90 -15.64
C GLY A 152 -4.68 7.81 -15.99
N SER A 153 -4.00 8.96 -15.91
CA SER A 153 -2.64 9.23 -16.42
C SER A 153 -1.59 8.18 -16.07
#